data_AF-A0A0C2CVU0-F1
#
_entry.id   AF-A0A0C2CVU0-F1
#
_cell.length_a   1.000
_cell.length_b   1.000
_cell.length_c   1.000
_cell.angle_alpha   90.00
_cell.angle_beta   90.00
_cell.angle_gamma   90.00
#
_symmetry.space_group_name_H-M   'P 1'
#
loop_
_entity.id
_entity.type
_entity.pdbx_description
1 polymer ?
#
loop_
_entity_poly.entity_id
_entity_poly.type
_entity_poly.pdbx_seq_one_letter_code
_entity_poly.pdbx_strand_id
1 'polypeptide(L)'
;MFNLKVCATTPCMLRGAETLTETIEKKLGIHVGETTKDGLFTLAEVECLGACVNAPMIQINDDFYEDLTVQDVDEILSDLKAGRRPQPGPRSGRLAAEPMGKMTSLIEEPKGPGFGLQAALK
;
A
#
# COMPACT_ATOMS: atom_id res chain seq x y z
N MET A 1 -11.86 -12.55 8.41
CA MET A 1 -11.49 -11.37 9.21
C MET A 1 -10.30 -10.69 8.53
N PHE A 2 -10.32 -9.37 8.46
CA PHE A 2 -9.34 -8.51 7.81
C PHE A 2 -8.84 -7.47 8.81
N ASN A 3 -7.53 -7.41 9.01
CA ASN A 3 -6.90 -6.44 9.89
C ASN A 3 -6.36 -5.28 9.03
N LEU A 4 -7.07 -4.16 9.05
CA LEU A 4 -6.77 -2.94 8.31
C LEU A 4 -5.79 -2.10 9.13
N LYS A 5 -4.59 -1.88 8.61
CA LYS A 5 -3.52 -1.11 9.24
C LYS A 5 -3.21 0.09 8.36
N VAL A 6 -3.59 1.29 8.81
CA VAL A 6 -3.32 2.54 8.09
C VAL A 6 -2.01 3.12 8.59
N CYS A 7 -1.06 3.41 7.70
CA CYS A 7 0.18 4.11 8.06
C CYS A 7 -0.10 5.60 8.28
N ALA A 8 0.13 6.09 9.50
CA ALA A 8 -0.11 7.51 9.85
C ALA A 8 1.17 8.33 10.08
N THR A 9 2.35 7.76 9.77
CA THR A 9 3.60 8.53 9.85
C THR A 9 3.68 9.66 8.81
N THR A 10 4.57 10.62 9.06
CA THR A 10 4.67 11.88 8.32
C THR A 10 4.61 11.77 6.80
N PRO A 11 5.30 10.83 6.11
CA PRO A 11 5.19 10.73 4.66
C PRO A 11 3.78 10.39 4.18
N CYS A 12 3.07 9.49 4.87
CA CYS A 12 1.69 9.12 4.54
C CYS A 12 0.71 10.22 4.95
N MET A 13 0.92 10.87 6.09
CA MET A 13 0.16 12.06 6.53
C MET A 13 0.23 13.18 5.48
N LEU A 14 1.42 13.54 5.01
CA LEU A 14 1.64 14.54 3.94
C LEU A 14 0.97 14.16 2.61
N ARG A 15 0.68 12.87 2.41
CA ARG A 15 -0.01 12.35 1.23
C ARG A 15 -1.51 12.12 1.42
N GLY A 16 -2.06 12.41 2.60
CA GLY A 16 -3.49 12.34 2.88
C GLY A 16 -3.97 11.04 3.55
N ALA A 17 -3.12 10.36 4.31
CA ALA A 17 -3.51 9.17 5.07
C ALA A 17 -4.67 9.42 6.05
N GLU A 18 -4.76 10.61 6.66
CA GLU A 18 -5.89 10.99 7.53
C GLU A 18 -7.23 10.86 6.80
N THR A 19 -7.29 11.32 5.54
CA THR A 19 -8.48 11.20 4.70
C THR A 19 -8.83 9.74 4.41
N LEU A 20 -7.83 8.85 4.31
CA LEU A 20 -8.08 7.42 4.18
C LEU A 20 -8.68 6.84 5.46
N THR A 21 -8.12 7.17 6.62
CA THR A 21 -8.65 6.74 7.92
C THR A 21 -10.11 7.17 8.09
N GLU A 22 -10.41 8.47 7.89
CA GLU A 22 -11.78 9.01 7.97
C GLU A 22 -12.75 8.30 7.00
N THR A 23 -12.28 7.98 5.78
CA THR A 23 -13.06 7.25 4.79
C THR A 23 -13.40 5.85 5.28
N ILE A 24 -12.42 5.13 5.83
CA ILE A 24 -12.61 3.77 6.36
C ILE A 24 -13.57 3.80 7.55
N GLU A 25 -13.36 4.70 8.51
CA GLU A 25 -14.24 4.88 9.67
C GLU A 25 -15.69 5.12 9.24
N LYS A 26 -15.91 6.07 8.32
CA LYS A 26 -17.23 6.40 7.79
C LYS A 26 -17.90 5.23 7.09
N LYS A 27 -17.14 4.45 6.31
CA LYS A 27 -17.70 3.31 5.54
C LYS A 27 -18.02 2.11 6.40
N LEU A 28 -17.18 1.81 7.38
CA LEU A 28 -17.33 0.65 8.24
C LEU A 28 -18.17 0.96 9.50
N GLY A 29 -18.36 2.23 9.82
CA GLY A 29 -19.12 2.67 11.00
C GLY A 29 -18.40 2.30 12.31
N ILE A 30 -17.08 2.39 12.31
CA ILE A 30 -16.19 2.09 13.44
C ILE A 30 -15.13 3.18 13.57
N HIS A 31 -14.44 3.23 14.69
CA HIS A 31 -13.26 4.06 14.91
C HIS A 31 -11.95 3.26 14.93
N VAL A 32 -10.82 3.94 14.84
CA VAL A 32 -9.50 3.33 15.07
C VAL A 32 -9.48 2.58 16.40
N GLY A 33 -9.02 1.32 16.36
CA GLY A 33 -8.99 0.40 17.50
C GLY A 33 -10.22 -0.50 17.61
N GLU A 34 -11.26 -0.27 16.82
CA GLU A 34 -12.50 -1.04 16.88
C GLU A 34 -12.58 -2.12 15.80
N THR A 35 -13.55 -3.02 15.99
CA THR A 35 -13.89 -4.09 15.05
C THR A 35 -15.36 -3.99 14.67
N THR A 36 -15.68 -4.21 13.40
CA THR A 36 -17.06 -4.19 12.89
C THR A 36 -17.93 -5.22 13.60
N LYS A 37 -19.25 -4.95 13.70
CA LYS A 37 -20.21 -5.83 14.40
C LYS A 37 -20.29 -7.25 13.83
N ASP A 38 -20.00 -7.41 12.55
CA ASP A 38 -19.94 -8.70 11.86
C ASP A 38 -18.59 -9.42 12.05
N GLY A 39 -17.64 -8.82 12.75
CA GLY A 39 -16.30 -9.38 12.99
C GLY A 39 -15.42 -9.45 11.75
N LEU A 40 -15.81 -8.79 10.65
CA LEU A 40 -15.08 -8.89 9.39
C LEU A 40 -13.86 -7.98 9.34
N PHE A 41 -13.92 -6.77 9.90
CA PHE A 41 -12.85 -5.77 9.79
C PHE A 41 -12.45 -5.22 11.16
N THR A 42 -11.16 -5.13 11.41
CA THR A 42 -10.58 -4.38 12.54
C THR A 42 -9.73 -3.25 11.96
N LEU A 43 -9.93 -2.02 12.45
CA LEU A 43 -9.14 -0.86 12.02
C LEU A 43 -8.08 -0.51 13.05
N ALA A 44 -6.83 -0.38 12.60
CA ALA A 44 -5.73 0.08 13.41
C ALA A 44 -4.96 1.17 12.65
N GLU A 45 -4.53 2.19 13.40
CA GLU A 45 -3.49 3.10 12.97
C GLU A 45 -2.14 2.52 13.39
N VAL A 46 -1.16 2.56 12.48
CA VAL A 46 0.17 2.03 12.71
C VAL A 46 1.24 3.01 12.26
N GLU A 47 2.44 2.76 12.77
CA GLU A 47 3.65 3.47 12.38
C GLU A 47 4.10 3.11 10.95
N CYS A 48 5.29 3.54 10.57
CA CYS A 48 5.84 3.36 9.23
C CYS A 48 5.84 1.89 8.79
N LEU A 49 5.17 1.60 7.66
CA LEU A 49 5.13 0.29 7.01
C LEU A 49 6.18 0.11 5.90
N GLY A 50 7.08 1.08 5.71
CA GLY A 50 8.20 0.96 4.76
C GLY A 50 7.87 1.19 3.29
N ALA A 51 6.63 1.59 2.96
CA ALA A 51 6.17 1.86 1.59
C ALA A 51 6.06 3.39 1.30
N CYS A 52 7.01 4.19 1.81
CA CYS A 52 6.89 5.65 1.83
C CYS A 52 6.81 6.30 0.43
N VAL A 53 7.50 5.74 -0.56
CA VAL A 53 7.43 6.25 -1.94
C VAL A 53 6.09 5.94 -2.59
N ASN A 54 5.32 5.02 -2.02
CA ASN A 54 3.98 4.59 -2.41
C ASN A 54 2.87 5.12 -1.49
N ALA A 55 3.16 6.20 -0.76
CA ALA A 55 2.19 6.84 0.10
C ALA A 55 1.06 7.56 -0.70
N PRO A 56 -0.19 7.57 -0.20
CA PRO A 56 -0.63 6.95 1.04
C PRO A 56 -0.98 5.46 0.85
N MET A 57 -0.81 4.66 1.90
CA MET A 57 -0.97 3.20 1.80
C MET A 57 -1.58 2.59 3.07
N ILE A 58 -2.18 1.42 2.91
CA ILE A 58 -2.69 0.59 4.01
C ILE A 58 -2.17 -0.84 3.85
N GLN A 59 -2.01 -1.55 4.95
CA GLN A 59 -1.81 -2.99 4.95
C GLN A 59 -3.10 -3.69 5.39
N ILE A 60 -3.51 -4.72 4.65
CA ILE A 60 -4.63 -5.58 5.05
C ILE A 60 -4.10 -6.99 5.21
N ASN A 61 -4.10 -7.47 6.45
CA ASN A 61 -3.40 -8.71 6.83
C ASN A 61 -1.92 -8.64 6.41
N ASP A 62 -1.54 -9.39 5.38
CA ASP A 62 -0.17 -9.49 4.84
C ASP A 62 0.06 -8.62 3.61
N ASP A 63 -0.99 -8.12 2.97
CA ASP A 63 -0.93 -7.45 1.67
C ASP A 63 -0.85 -5.93 1.82
N PHE A 64 0.03 -5.29 1.05
CA PHE A 64 0.10 -3.83 0.91
C PHE A 64 -0.79 -3.35 -0.22
N TYR A 65 -1.54 -2.28 0.04
CA TYR A 65 -2.34 -1.56 -0.94
C TYR A 65 -1.87 -0.10 -0.91
N GLU A 66 -1.35 0.36 -2.04
CA GLU A 66 -0.50 1.54 -2.06
C GLU A 66 -0.99 2.56 -3.11
N ASP A 67 -0.47 3.78 -3.04
CA ASP A 67 -0.93 4.92 -3.85
C ASP A 67 -2.44 5.16 -3.82
N LEU A 68 -3.03 5.03 -2.64
CA LEU A 68 -4.46 4.95 -2.51
C LEU A 68 -5.15 6.30 -2.61
N THR A 69 -6.27 6.29 -3.31
CA THR A 69 -7.31 7.31 -3.23
C THR A 69 -8.47 6.84 -2.34
N VAL A 70 -9.39 7.75 -2.02
CA VAL A 70 -10.63 7.45 -1.31
C VAL A 70 -11.47 6.41 -2.07
N GLN A 71 -11.46 6.49 -3.40
CA GLN A 71 -12.16 5.57 -4.29
C GLN A 71 -11.54 4.16 -4.24
N ASP A 72 -10.21 4.05 -4.26
CA ASP A 72 -9.52 2.76 -4.19
C ASP A 72 -9.84 2.02 -2.88
N VAL A 73 -9.90 2.75 -1.77
CA VAL A 73 -10.28 2.19 -0.46
C VAL A 73 -11.71 1.64 -0.51
N ASP A 74 -12.65 2.34 -1.15
CA ASP A 74 -14.02 1.85 -1.31
C ASP A 74 -14.08 0.52 -2.06
N GLU A 75 -13.37 0.46 -3.19
CA GLU A 75 -13.31 -0.73 -4.02
C GLU A 75 -12.68 -1.91 -3.27
N ILE A 76 -11.56 -1.68 -2.56
CA ILE A 76 -10.89 -2.69 -1.75
C ILE A 76 -11.82 -3.23 -0.66
N LEU A 77 -12.49 -2.36 0.12
CA LEU A 77 -13.39 -2.80 1.18
C LEU A 77 -14.59 -3.58 0.61
N SER A 78 -15.13 -3.13 -0.53
CA SER A 78 -16.24 -3.78 -1.22
C SER A 78 -15.86 -5.17 -1.75
N ASP A 79 -14.67 -5.31 -2.35
CA ASP A 79 -14.14 -6.58 -2.82
C ASP A 79 -13.93 -7.58 -1.68
N LEU A 80 -13.29 -7.13 -0.59
CA LEU A 80 -13.05 -7.96 0.58
C LEU A 80 -14.37 -8.43 1.21
N LYS A 81 -15.37 -7.56 1.31
CA LYS A 81 -16.70 -7.91 1.83
C LYS A 81 -17.43 -8.92 0.93
N ALA A 82 -17.19 -8.87 -0.38
CA ALA A 82 -17.71 -9.83 -1.35
C ALA A 82 -16.89 -11.13 -1.43
N GLY A 83 -15.87 -11.30 -0.59
CA GLY A 83 -15.01 -12.48 -0.57
C GLY A 83 -13.99 -12.53 -1.72
N ARG A 84 -13.79 -11.42 -2.44
CA ARG A 84 -12.73 -11.28 -3.45
C ARG A 84 -11.44 -10.81 -2.78
N ARG A 85 -10.31 -11.16 -3.38
CA ARG A 85 -9.00 -10.63 -3.01
C ARG A 85 -8.61 -9.55 -4.02
N PRO A 86 -8.66 -8.25 -3.66
CA PRO A 86 -8.16 -7.19 -4.51
C PRO A 86 -6.64 -7.37 -4.72
N GLN A 87 -6.12 -6.90 -5.86
CA GLN A 87 -4.69 -7.02 -6.16
C GLN A 87 -3.85 -6.15 -5.20
N PRO A 88 -2.84 -6.73 -4.52
CA PRO A 88 -1.87 -5.96 -3.74
C PRO A 88 -0.94 -5.12 -4.63
N GLY A 89 -0.47 -4.00 -4.10
CA GLY A 89 0.45 -3.08 -4.75
C GLY A 89 -0.15 -1.69 -5.04
N PRO A 90 0.55 -0.88 -5.85
CA PRO A 90 0.12 0.48 -6.20
C PRO A 90 -1.16 0.55 -7.05
N ARG A 91 -2.02 1.53 -6.77
CA ARG A 91 -3.25 1.80 -7.57
C ARG A 91 -3.11 2.90 -8.62
N SER A 92 -1.99 3.62 -8.62
CA SER A 92 -1.76 4.76 -9.52
C SER A 92 -1.40 4.42 -10.98
N GLY A 93 -1.26 3.13 -11.31
CA GLY A 93 -0.87 2.65 -12.64
C GLY A 93 0.63 2.42 -12.83
N ARG A 94 1.46 2.74 -11.83
CA ARG A 94 2.84 2.22 -11.75
C ARG A 94 2.85 0.79 -11.19
N LEU A 95 3.93 0.04 -11.42
CA LEU A 95 4.08 -1.35 -11.02
C LEU A 95 4.52 -1.50 -9.56
N ALA A 96 5.54 -0.74 -9.15
CA ALA A 96 6.12 -0.82 -7.82
C ALA A 96 6.56 0.58 -7.35
N ALA A 97 7.86 0.82 -7.23
CA ALA A 97 8.43 2.04 -6.67
C ALA A 97 9.02 2.98 -7.74
N GLU A 98 8.82 2.71 -9.03
CA GLU A 98 9.34 3.57 -10.09
C GLU A 98 8.65 4.94 -10.10
N PRO A 99 9.29 5.97 -10.71
CA PRO A 99 8.65 7.24 -10.96
C PRO A 99 7.37 7.05 -11.77
N MET A 100 6.31 7.78 -11.39
CA MET A 100 5.06 7.76 -12.14
C MET A 100 5.28 8.20 -13.60
N GLY A 101 4.59 7.52 -14.53
CA GLY A 101 4.59 7.86 -15.95
C GLY A 101 5.63 7.08 -16.77
N LYS A 102 6.93 7.30 -16.55
CA LYS A 102 7.99 6.58 -17.29
C LYS A 102 9.21 6.28 -16.42
N MET A 103 9.90 5.18 -16.73
CA MET A 103 11.20 4.88 -16.14
C MET A 103 12.21 5.98 -16.48
N THR A 104 12.87 6.51 -15.45
CA THR A 104 13.92 7.54 -15.58
C THR A 104 15.32 7.00 -15.36
N SER A 105 15.43 5.77 -14.85
CA SER A 105 16.66 5.03 -14.60
C SER A 105 16.40 3.54 -14.85
N LEU A 106 17.46 2.72 -14.82
CA LEU A 106 17.39 1.27 -15.09
C LEU A 106 16.70 0.93 -16.44
N ILE A 107 16.88 1.80 -17.43
CA ILE A 107 16.28 1.67 -18.77
C ILE A 107 17.09 0.75 -19.69
N GLU A 108 18.35 0.49 -19.36
CA GLU A 108 19.22 -0.41 -20.10
C GLU A 108 19.12 -1.83 -19.55
N GLU A 109 19.38 -2.82 -20.41
CA GLU A 109 19.50 -4.21 -19.95
C GLU A 109 20.64 -4.37 -18.94
N PRO A 110 20.43 -5.11 -17.84
CA PRO A 110 21.45 -5.33 -16.83
C PRO A 110 22.62 -6.08 -17.43
N LYS A 111 23.83 -5.67 -17.05
CA LYS A 111 25.04 -6.40 -17.47
C LYS A 111 25.05 -7.77 -16.79
N GLY A 112 25.32 -8.81 -17.59
CA GLY A 112 25.32 -10.19 -17.12
C GLY A 112 26.49 -10.53 -16.18
N PRO A 113 26.55 -11.79 -15.72
CA PRO A 113 27.60 -12.27 -14.83
C PRO A 113 29.01 -11.99 -15.37
N GLY A 114 29.94 -11.61 -14.49
CA GLY A 114 31.33 -11.32 -14.84
C GLY A 114 31.60 -9.87 -15.27
N PHE A 115 30.57 -9.05 -15.48
CA PHE A 115 30.74 -7.62 -15.69
C PHE A 115 31.32 -6.95 -14.44
N GLY A 116 32.46 -6.26 -14.58
CA GLY A 116 33.17 -5.63 -13.46
C GLY A 116 33.98 -6.59 -12.56
N LEU A 117 34.06 -7.89 -12.90
CA LEU A 117 34.85 -8.85 -12.13
C LEU A 117 36.33 -8.51 -12.17
N GLN A 118 36.92 -8.30 -11.00
CA GLN A 118 38.33 -7.96 -10.83
C GLN A 118 39.22 -9.08 -11.33
N ALA A 119 40.37 -8.72 -11.91
CA ALA A 119 41.27 -9.70 -12.53
C ALA A 119 41.73 -10.82 -11.58
N ALA A 120 41.89 -10.53 -10.29
CA ALA A 120 42.29 -11.51 -9.27
C ALA A 120 41.20 -12.55 -8.92
N LEU A 121 39.95 -12.34 -9.38
CA LEU A 121 38.79 -13.19 -9.11
C LEU A 121 38.23 -13.84 -10.38
N LYS A 122 38.93 -13.71 -11.52
CA LYS A 122 38.58 -14.34 -12.79
C LYS A 122 39.07 -15.78 -12.85
#